data_AF-A0A2E0ZMV4-F1
#
_entry.id   AF-A0A2E0ZMV4-F1
#
_cell.length_a   1.000
_cell.length_b   1.000
_cell.length_c   1.000
_cell.angle_alpha   90.00
_cell.angle_beta   90.00
_cell.angle_gamma   90.00
#
_symmetry.space_group_name_H-M   'P 1'
#
loop_
_entity.id
_entity.type
_entity.pdbx_description
1 polymer ?
#
loop_
_entity_poly.entity_id
_entity_poly.type
_entity_poly.pdbx_seq_one_letter_code
_entity_poly.pdbx_strand_id
1 'polypeptide(L)' 'MSKNLQHYHAYLLRIWREEEGMPWRATLQNPHTGEQEGFASVDQLIDFIRDKTEGNEASASNRSQ' A
#
# COMPACT_ATOMS: atom_id res chain seq x y z
N MET A 1 -7.59 21.16 -16.18
CA MET A 1 -6.54 20.96 -15.17
C MET A 1 -6.32 19.47 -14.99
N SER A 2 -5.45 18.88 -15.80
CA SER A 2 -5.14 17.45 -15.74
C SER A 2 -4.14 17.25 -14.61
N LYS A 3 -4.61 16.86 -13.42
CA LYS A 3 -3.69 16.52 -12.32
C LYS A 3 -2.82 15.35 -12.79
N ASN A 4 -1.52 15.55 -12.82
CA ASN A 4 -0.52 14.51 -12.98
C ASN A 4 -0.57 13.64 -11.70
N LEU A 5 -1.55 12.73 -11.64
CA LEU A 5 -1.86 11.84 -10.51
C LEU A 5 -0.91 10.63 -10.43
N GLN A 6 0.16 10.61 -11.23
CA GLN A 6 0.91 9.38 -11.52
C GLN A 6 1.70 8.81 -10.34
N HIS A 7 1.89 9.54 -9.24
CA HIS A 7 2.81 9.15 -8.15
C HIS A 7 2.17 9.13 -6.75
N TYR A 8 0.89 8.78 -6.60
CA TYR A 8 0.35 8.52 -5.26
C TYR A 8 -0.46 7.24 -5.21
N HIS A 9 -0.35 6.53 -4.08
CA HIS A 9 -1.23 5.44 -3.71
C HIS A 9 -2.11 5.90 -2.56
N ALA A 10 -3.42 5.68 -2.67
CA ALA A 10 -4.38 5.98 -1.62
C ALA A 10 -5.04 4.68 -1.14
N TYR A 11 -5.16 4.53 0.17
CA TYR A 11 -5.79 3.39 0.80
C TYR A 11 -6.60 3.83 2.01
N LEU A 12 -7.70 3.12 2.29
CA LEU A 12 -8.34 3.10 3.60
C LEU A 12 -7.67 2.02 4.45
N LEU A 13 -6.96 2.43 5.49
CA LEU A 13 -6.31 1.54 6.43
C LEU A 13 -7.23 1.25 7.63
N ARG A 14 -7.38 -0.03 7.95
CA ARG A 14 -7.98 -0.50 9.21
C ARG A 14 -6.95 -1.32 9.95
N ILE A 15 -6.79 -1.07 11.25
CA ILE A 15 -5.91 -1.82 12.14
C ILE A 15 -6.72 -2.20 13.37
N TRP A 16 -6.66 -3.47 13.78
CA TRP A 16 -7.39 -3.97 14.93
C TRP A 16 -6.67 -5.16 15.55
N ARG A 17 -7.08 -5.53 16.75
CA ARG A 17 -6.76 -6.81 17.41
C ARG A 17 -8.05 -7.32 18.04
N GLU A 18 -8.25 -8.63 18.04
CA GLU A 18 -9.48 -9.22 18.58
C GLU A 18 -9.53 -9.09 20.10
N GLU A 19 -8.40 -9.35 20.76
CA GLU A 19 -8.28 -9.33 22.22
C GLU A 19 -6.92 -8.75 22.65
N GLU A 20 -6.79 -8.45 23.93
CA GLU A 20 -5.51 -8.07 24.50
C GLU A 20 -4.53 -9.26 24.47
N GLY A 21 -3.31 -9.01 23.99
CA GLY A 21 -2.30 -10.06 23.78
C GLY A 21 -2.39 -10.78 22.42
N MET A 22 -3.45 -10.57 21.63
CA MET A 22 -3.52 -11.09 20.26
C MET A 22 -2.73 -10.21 19.28
N PRO A 23 -2.21 -10.81 18.18
CA PRO A 23 -1.52 -10.08 17.14
C PRO A 23 -2.40 -9.00 16.50
N TRP A 24 -1.79 -7.86 16.17
CA TRP A 24 -2.44 -6.83 15.37
C TRP A 24 -2.67 -7.33 13.94
N ARG A 25 -3.89 -7.11 13.44
CA ARG A 25 -4.30 -7.32 12.06
C ARG A 25 -4.46 -5.98 11.37
N ALA A 26 -4.27 -5.98 10.05
CA ALA A 26 -4.55 -4.80 9.25
C ALA A 26 -5.21 -5.17 7.92
N THR A 27 -5.95 -4.24 7.35
CA THR A 27 -6.37 -4.30 5.95
C THR A 27 -6.17 -2.96 5.28
N LEU A 28 -5.75 -3.00 4.02
CA LEU A 28 -5.79 -1.85 3.11
C LEU A 28 -6.89 -2.09 2.09
N GLN A 29 -7.76 -1.10 1.91
CA GLN A 29 -8.71 -1.07 0.81
C GLN A 29 -8.35 0.05 -0.16
N ASN A 30 -8.27 -0.27 -1.45
CA ASN A 30 -8.14 0.72 -2.50
C ASN A 30 -9.49 1.42 -2.73
N PRO A 31 -9.62 2.73 -2.51
CA PRO A 31 -10.90 3.43 -2.66
C PRO A 31 -11.34 3.57 -4.12
N HIS A 32 -10.44 3.37 -5.09
CA HIS A 32 -10.74 3.47 -6.51
C HIS A 32 -11.20 2.13 -7.12
N THR A 33 -10.63 1.00 -6.68
CA THR A 33 -10.96 -0.34 -7.21
C THR A 33 -11.85 -1.16 -6.27
N GLY A 34 -11.89 -0.80 -4.99
CA GLY A 34 -12.58 -1.59 -3.96
C GLY A 34 -11.81 -2.82 -3.50
N GLU A 35 -10.67 -3.13 -4.11
CA GLU A 35 -9.81 -4.25 -3.73
C GLU A 35 -9.32 -4.11 -2.30
N GLN A 36 -9.26 -5.23 -1.59
CA GLN A 36 -8.88 -5.26 -0.18
C GLN A 36 -7.78 -6.30 0.04
N GLU A 37 -6.69 -5.87 0.65
CA GLU A 37 -5.57 -6.70 1.07
C GLU A 37 -5.54 -6.81 2.59
N GLY A 38 -5.38 -8.03 3.11
CA GLY A 38 -5.34 -8.32 4.54
C GLY A 38 -3.94 -8.73 5.02
N PHE A 39 -3.56 -8.27 6.20
CA PHE A 39 -2.24 -8.48 6.79
C PHE A 39 -2.36 -9.08 8.19
N ALA A 40 -1.55 -10.12 8.43
CA ALA A 40 -1.52 -10.84 9.69
C ALA A 40 -0.68 -10.14 10.77
N SER A 41 0.17 -9.18 10.38
CA SER A 41 0.99 -8.34 11.25
C SER A 41 1.19 -6.96 10.63
N VAL A 42 1.65 -6.01 11.45
CA VAL A 42 2.04 -4.67 10.96
C VAL A 42 3.27 -4.75 10.05
N ASP A 43 4.21 -5.65 10.31
CA ASP A 43 5.41 -5.79 9.48
C ASP A 43 5.05 -6.16 8.03
N GLN A 44 4.12 -7.11 7.84
CA GLN A 44 3.65 -7.48 6.50
C GLN A 44 2.98 -6.31 5.76
N LEU A 45 2.25 -5.46 6.48
CA LEU A 45 1.66 -4.24 5.93
C LEU A 45 2.75 -3.27 5.45
N ILE A 46 3.81 -3.08 6.26
CA ILE A 46 4.92 -2.19 5.92
C ILE A 46 5.71 -2.72 4.72
N ASP A 47 5.98 -4.02 4.66
CA ASP A 47 6.66 -4.65 3.53
C ASP A 47 5.87 -4.46 2.23
N PHE A 48 4.53 -4.61 2.29
CA PHE A 48 3.67 -4.34 1.15
C PHE A 48 3.72 -2.88 0.69
N ILE A 49 3.62 -1.92 1.62
CA ILE A 49 3.69 -0.50 1.29
C ILE A 49 5.05 -0.18 0.66
N ARG A 50 6.13 -0.74 1.23
CA ARG A 50 7.49 -0.58 0.73
C ARG A 50 7.62 -1.04 -0.72
N ASP A 51 7.20 -2.26 -1.02
CA ASP A 51 7.19 -2.82 -2.38
C ASP A 51 6.47 -1.92 -3.38
N LYS A 52 5.27 -1.41 -3.00
CA LYS A 52 4.50 -0.49 -3.84
C LYS A 52 5.18 0.86 -4.07
N THR A 53 5.95 1.35 -3.11
CA THR A 53 6.63 2.66 -3.23
C THR A 53 8.01 2.57 -3.88
N GLU A 54 8.74 1.47 -3.68
CA GLU A 54 10.11 1.28 -4.21
C GLU A 54 10.08 0.70 -5.64
N GLY A 55 9.01 -0.01 -6.03
CA GLY A 55 8.87 -0.65 -7.36
C GLY A 55 8.61 0.28 -8.55
N ASN A 56 8.47 1.59 -8.37
CA ASN A 56 8.12 2.54 -9.44
C ASN A 56 9.30 3.40 -9.96
N GLU A 57 10.50 3.28 -9.39
CA GLU A 57 11.65 4.12 -9.81
C GLU A 57 12.50 3.51 -10.95
N ALA A 58 12.36 2.21 -11.23
CA ALA A 58 13.20 1.52 -12.23
C ALA A 58 12.79 1.77 -13.71
N SER A 59 11.59 2.29 -13.96
CA SER A 59 11.05 2.43 -15.32
C SER A 59 11.35 3.78 -16.00
N ALA A 60 11.84 4.78 -15.26
CA ALA A 60 12.00 6.15 -15.76
C ALA A 60 13.41 6.46 -16.33
N SER A 61 14.39 5.57 -16.19
CA SER A 61 15.80 5.89 -16.53
C SER A 61 16.28 5.37 -17.89
N ASN A 62 15.46 4.65 -18.67
CA ASN A 62 15.89 4.10 -19.96
C ASN A 62 15.07 4.63 -21.15
N ARG A 63 15.11 5.95 -21.39
CA ARG A 63 14.64 6.54 -22.65
C ARG A 63 15.28 7.91 -22.92
N SER A 64 16.60 7.95 -23.13
CA SER A 64 17.31 9.05 -23.82
C SER A 64 18.74 8.61 -24.14
N GLN A 65 18.91 7.91 -25.25
CA GLN A 65 20.10 8.00 -26.11
C GLN A 65 19.61 8.15 -27.55
#